data_AF-A0A8J3N6P3-F1
#
_entry.id   AF-A0A8J3N6P3-F1
#
_cell.length_a   1.000
_cell.length_b   1.000
_cell.length_c   1.000
_cell.angle_alpha   90.00
_cell.angle_beta   90.00
_cell.angle_gamma   90.00
#
_symmetry.space_group_name_H-M   'P 1'
#
loop_
_entity.id
_entity.type
_entity.pdbx_description
1 polymer ?
#
loop_
_entity_poly.entity_id
_entity_poly.type
_entity_poly.pdbx_seq_one_letter_code
_entity_poly.pdbx_strand_id
1 'polypeptide(L)'
;MSPGNNESDGEIAPVLLAGTRGIVLGDRNYWLPDLQSSLRSKGLLLQAPFRLAHSPKAKAYQSKVLGRVRYLIDTVFGQLTDRWNLKRVWASDLWHLRNRLLRAVLMHTLCFWMNQQDEAPRLQFDRLVA
;
A
#
# COMPACT_ATOMS: atom_id res chain seq x y z
N MET A 1 -24.31 -23.24 0.74
CA MET A 1 -23.23 -22.60 1.52
C MET A 1 -21.99 -22.61 0.64
N SER A 2 -21.83 -21.61 -0.22
CA SER A 2 -20.80 -21.63 -1.26
C SER A 2 -19.41 -21.34 -0.68
N PRO A 3 -18.39 -22.16 -0.95
CA PRO A 3 -17.03 -21.91 -0.50
C PRO A 3 -16.49 -20.68 -1.25
N GLY A 4 -16.04 -19.69 -0.50
CA GLY A 4 -15.46 -18.47 -1.06
C GLY A 4 -14.09 -18.74 -1.68
N ASN A 5 -13.93 -18.28 -2.91
CA ASN A 5 -12.73 -18.31 -3.77
C ASN A 5 -11.47 -17.77 -3.08
N ASN A 6 -10.78 -18.58 -2.27
CA ASN A 6 -9.51 -18.21 -1.63
C ASN A 6 -8.29 -18.91 -2.25
N GLU A 7 -8.44 -19.52 -3.44
CA GLU A 7 -7.42 -20.38 -4.06
C GLU A 7 -6.45 -19.68 -5.03
N SER A 8 -6.57 -18.40 -5.41
CA SER A 8 -5.68 -17.83 -6.45
C SER A 8 -4.48 -16.99 -5.99
N ASP A 9 -4.54 -16.29 -4.85
CA ASP A 9 -3.52 -15.26 -4.55
C ASP A 9 -2.22 -15.82 -3.98
N GLY A 10 -2.30 -16.94 -3.25
CA GLY A 10 -1.12 -17.61 -2.67
C GLY A 10 -0.23 -18.26 -3.73
N GLU A 11 -0.80 -18.72 -4.84
CA GLU A 11 -0.08 -19.39 -5.93
C GLU A 11 0.70 -18.42 -6.81
N ILE A 12 0.22 -17.18 -6.92
CA ILE A 12 0.85 -16.13 -7.73
C ILE A 12 2.02 -15.49 -6.99
N ALA A 13 1.98 -15.44 -5.65
CA ALA A 13 3.04 -14.81 -4.84
C ALA A 13 4.45 -15.36 -5.14
N PRO A 14 4.70 -16.68 -5.24
CA PRO A 14 6.02 -17.20 -5.64
C PRO A 14 6.49 -16.73 -7.02
N VAL A 15 5.56 -16.55 -7.98
CA VAL A 15 5.87 -16.09 -9.33
C VAL A 15 6.25 -14.61 -9.31
N LEU A 16 5.46 -13.79 -8.60
CA LEU A 16 5.74 -12.35 -8.44
C LEU A 16 7.03 -12.08 -7.68
N LEU A 17 7.40 -12.96 -6.76
CA LEU A 17 8.59 -12.82 -5.91
C LEU A 17 9.83 -13.50 -6.48
N ALA A 18 9.74 -14.09 -7.68
CA ALA A 18 10.88 -14.71 -8.35
C ALA A 18 12.01 -13.68 -8.55
N GLY A 19 13.21 -14.03 -8.12
CA GLY A 19 14.40 -13.15 -8.22
C GLY A 19 14.45 -12.01 -7.20
N THR A 20 13.43 -11.82 -6.38
CA THR A 20 13.44 -10.82 -5.29
C THR A 20 14.23 -11.37 -4.10
N ARG A 21 14.90 -10.48 -3.36
CA ARG A 21 15.58 -10.81 -2.09
C ARG A 21 15.25 -9.74 -1.05
N GLY A 22 15.30 -10.12 0.23
CA GLY A 22 15.08 -9.20 1.35
C GLY A 22 13.65 -9.22 1.90
N ILE A 23 13.13 -8.05 2.25
CA ILE A 23 11.83 -7.91 2.93
C ILE A 23 10.75 -7.59 1.92
N VAL A 24 9.69 -8.38 1.93
CA VAL A 24 8.50 -8.18 1.10
C VAL A 24 7.33 -7.85 2.01
N LEU A 25 6.63 -6.77 1.69
CA LEU A 25 5.43 -6.36 2.42
C LEU A 25 4.19 -6.91 1.70
N GLY A 26 3.39 -7.70 2.41
CA GLY A 26 2.15 -8.27 1.89
C GLY A 26 0.92 -7.67 2.58
N ASP A 27 -0.23 -7.74 1.93
CA ASP A 27 -1.51 -7.41 2.55
C ASP A 27 -2.01 -8.55 3.46
N ARG A 28 -3.08 -8.31 4.23
CA ARG A 28 -3.70 -9.26 5.16
C ARG A 28 -4.03 -10.60 4.50
N ASN A 29 -4.44 -10.58 3.23
CA ASN A 29 -4.77 -11.80 2.47
C ASN A 29 -3.54 -12.70 2.25
N TYR A 30 -2.33 -12.15 2.30
CA TYR A 30 -1.07 -12.88 2.19
C TYR A 30 -0.55 -13.40 3.55
N TRP A 31 -1.38 -13.38 4.60
CA TRP A 31 -1.06 -14.09 5.84
C TRP A 31 -1.25 -15.60 5.65
N LEU A 32 -0.27 -16.22 5.00
CA LEU A 32 -0.20 -17.65 4.73
C LEU A 32 1.09 -18.20 5.37
N PRO A 33 1.01 -18.92 6.52
CA PRO A 33 2.19 -19.36 7.26
C PRO A 33 3.07 -20.33 6.44
N ASP A 34 2.46 -21.16 5.59
CA ASP A 34 3.20 -22.09 4.73
C ASP A 34 3.98 -21.35 3.63
N LEU A 35 3.36 -20.34 3.01
CA LEU A 35 4.01 -19.46 2.03
C LEU A 35 5.16 -18.66 2.69
N GLN A 36 4.95 -18.13 3.88
CA GLN A 36 6.01 -17.42 4.62
C GLN A 36 7.21 -18.33 4.92
N SER A 37 6.95 -19.59 5.26
CA SER A 37 8.01 -20.57 5.55
C SER A 37 8.77 -20.95 4.28
N SER A 38 8.06 -21.17 3.17
CA SER A 38 8.65 -21.45 1.84
C SER A 38 9.45 -20.28 1.28
N LEU A 39 9.03 -19.04 1.54
CA LEU A 39 9.78 -17.84 1.15
C LEU A 39 11.01 -17.61 2.03
N ARG A 40 10.92 -17.92 3.34
CA ARG A 40 12.06 -17.81 4.26
C ARG A 40 13.22 -18.72 3.86
N SER A 41 12.95 -19.95 3.42
CA SER A 41 14.00 -20.86 2.94
C SER A 41 14.69 -20.33 1.67
N LYS A 42 14.03 -19.44 0.92
CA LYS A 42 14.57 -18.74 -0.26
C LYS A 42 15.21 -17.39 0.07
N GLY A 43 15.36 -17.04 1.36
CA GLY A 43 15.95 -15.77 1.79
C GLY A 43 15.01 -14.56 1.67
N LEU A 44 13.69 -14.81 1.59
CA LEU A 44 12.65 -13.79 1.51
C LEU A 44 11.85 -13.72 2.82
N LEU A 45 11.78 -12.54 3.41
CA LEU A 45 10.97 -12.27 4.60
C LEU A 45 9.66 -11.61 4.18
N LEU A 46 8.61 -12.43 3.99
CA LEU A 46 7.26 -11.93 3.78
C LEU A 46 6.66 -11.45 5.11
N GLN A 47 6.38 -10.15 5.17
CA GLN A 47 5.77 -9.49 6.29
C GLN A 47 4.34 -9.07 5.92
N ALA A 48 3.37 -9.85 6.38
CA ALA A 48 1.94 -9.60 6.20
C ALA A 48 1.27 -9.41 7.56
N PRO A 49 0.24 -8.53 7.67
CA PRO A 49 -0.47 -8.31 8.92
C PRO A 49 -1.27 -9.57 9.25
N PHE A 50 -1.37 -9.87 10.56
CA PHE A 50 -2.07 -11.07 11.01
C PHE A 50 -3.54 -11.08 10.54
N ARG A 51 -4.00 -12.24 10.06
CA ARG A 51 -5.33 -12.42 9.46
C ARG A 51 -6.48 -11.97 10.36
N LEU A 52 -6.40 -12.22 11.68
CA LEU A 52 -7.39 -11.74 12.67
C LEU A 52 -6.83 -10.59 13.51
N ALA A 53 -7.20 -9.35 13.18
CA ALA A 53 -6.70 -8.15 13.84
C ALA A 53 -6.85 -8.15 15.39
N HIS A 54 -7.88 -8.81 15.93
CA HIS A 54 -8.20 -8.84 17.36
C HIS A 54 -7.62 -10.06 18.12
N SER A 55 -6.88 -10.94 17.45
CA SER A 55 -6.26 -12.08 18.14
C SER A 55 -5.13 -11.58 19.05
N PRO A 56 -4.97 -12.14 20.26
CA PRO A 56 -3.80 -11.84 21.11
C PRO A 56 -2.46 -12.14 20.41
N LYS A 57 -2.47 -13.03 19.40
CA LYS A 57 -1.29 -13.33 18.56
C LYS A 57 -0.97 -12.21 17.56
N ALA A 58 -1.92 -11.34 17.22
CA ALA A 58 -1.70 -10.28 16.23
C ALA A 58 -0.59 -9.31 16.64
N LYS A 59 -0.45 -9.03 17.94
CA LYS A 59 0.58 -8.14 18.49
C LYS A 59 2.01 -8.64 18.20
N ALA A 60 2.22 -9.96 18.14
CA ALA A 60 3.51 -10.56 17.83
C ALA A 60 3.90 -10.44 16.34
N TYR A 61 2.92 -10.25 15.45
CA TYR A 61 3.12 -10.11 14.01
C TYR A 61 2.93 -8.66 13.53
N GLN A 62 2.78 -7.71 14.46
CA GLN A 62 2.70 -6.29 14.13
C GLN A 62 4.07 -5.78 13.70
N SER A 63 4.16 -5.33 12.46
CA SER A 63 5.31 -4.61 11.96
C SER A 63 5.09 -3.11 12.00
N LYS A 64 5.99 -2.40 12.69
CA LYS A 64 6.03 -0.93 12.67
C LYS A 64 6.28 -0.40 11.26
N VAL A 65 7.06 -1.12 10.45
CA VAL A 65 7.36 -0.75 9.04
C VAL A 65 6.10 -0.88 8.20
N LEU A 66 5.42 -2.03 8.28
CA LEU A 66 4.18 -2.28 7.54
C LEU A 66 3.08 -1.27 7.93
N GLY A 67 2.96 -0.96 9.23
CA GLY A 67 2.03 0.05 9.72
C GLY A 67 2.34 1.45 9.19
N ARG A 68 3.61 1.86 9.17
CA ARG A 68 4.04 3.15 8.58
C ARG A 68 3.76 3.20 7.09
N VAL A 69 4.13 2.16 6.35
CA VAL A 69 3.89 2.10 4.90
C VAL A 69 2.40 2.15 4.59
N ARG A 70 1.56 1.41 5.33
CA ARG A 70 0.11 1.48 5.17
C ARG A 70 -0.44 2.87 5.50
N TYR A 71 0.01 3.48 6.59
CA TYR A 71 -0.39 4.85 6.93
C TYR A 71 -0.01 5.85 5.83
N LEU A 72 1.20 5.75 5.26
CA LEU A 72 1.62 6.59 4.14
C LEU A 72 0.72 6.37 2.92
N ILE A 73 0.47 5.11 2.55
CA ILE A 73 -0.39 4.74 1.42
C ILE A 73 -1.81 5.29 1.63
N ASP A 74 -2.43 5.04 2.79
CA ASP A 74 -3.78 5.49 3.12
C ASP A 74 -3.88 7.02 3.13
N THR A 75 -2.86 7.70 3.66
CA THR A 75 -2.81 9.17 3.70
C THR A 75 -2.68 9.76 2.30
N VAL A 76 -1.79 9.21 1.46
CA VAL A 76 -1.64 9.63 0.07
C VAL A 76 -2.93 9.38 -0.70
N PHE A 77 -3.55 8.20 -0.55
CA PHE A 77 -4.83 7.90 -1.20
C PHE A 77 -5.93 8.84 -0.75
N GLY A 78 -6.08 9.10 0.55
CA GLY A 78 -7.04 10.06 1.08
C GLY A 78 -6.82 11.46 0.49
N GLN A 79 -5.58 11.93 0.42
CA GLN A 79 -5.27 13.22 -0.20
C GLN A 79 -5.61 13.26 -1.69
N LEU A 80 -5.32 12.18 -2.43
CA LEU A 80 -5.67 12.07 -3.85
C LEU A 80 -7.18 12.03 -4.06
N THR A 81 -7.92 11.28 -3.24
CA THR A 81 -9.38 11.18 -3.38
C THR A 81 -10.10 12.44 -2.94
N ASP A 82 -9.65 13.05 -1.84
CA ASP A 82 -10.39 14.13 -1.18
C ASP A 82 -10.01 15.49 -1.80
N ARG A 83 -8.73 15.75 -2.08
CA ARG A 83 -8.31 17.03 -2.69
C ARG A 83 -8.55 17.08 -4.19
N TRP A 84 -8.43 15.95 -4.89
CA TRP A 84 -8.57 15.91 -6.35
C TRP A 84 -9.78 15.16 -6.87
N ASN A 85 -10.71 14.78 -5.98
CA ASN A 85 -11.97 14.15 -6.36
C ASN A 85 -11.78 12.96 -7.31
N LEU A 86 -10.70 12.18 -7.13
CA LEU A 86 -10.40 11.03 -7.99
C LEU A 86 -11.49 9.94 -7.95
N LYS A 87 -12.28 9.87 -6.86
CA LYS A 87 -13.43 8.96 -6.74
C LYS A 87 -14.57 9.29 -7.71
N ARG A 88 -14.64 10.53 -8.21
CA ARG A 88 -15.80 11.05 -8.95
C ARG A 88 -15.46 11.28 -10.42
N VAL A 89 -14.72 10.35 -11.02
CA VAL A 89 -14.33 10.43 -12.43
C VAL A 89 -15.14 9.44 -13.25
N TRP A 90 -16.29 9.89 -13.76
CA TRP A 90 -17.00 9.25 -14.86
C TRP A 90 -16.25 9.53 -16.17
N ALA A 91 -15.02 9.02 -16.30
CA ALA A 91 -14.28 9.14 -17.56
C ALA A 91 -14.56 7.92 -18.43
N SER A 92 -15.35 8.10 -19.49
CA SER A 92 -15.42 7.14 -20.60
C SER A 92 -14.11 7.08 -21.41
N ASP A 93 -13.11 7.91 -21.10
CA ASP A 93 -11.89 8.06 -21.89
C ASP A 93 -10.61 8.00 -21.02
N LEU A 94 -9.76 7.04 -21.35
CA LEU A 94 -8.51 6.72 -20.68
C LEU A 94 -7.49 7.87 -20.75
N TRP A 95 -7.55 8.70 -21.81
CA TRP A 95 -6.66 9.86 -21.97
C TRP A 95 -6.89 10.90 -20.88
N HIS A 96 -8.15 11.23 -20.62
CA HIS A 96 -8.54 12.20 -19.60
C HIS A 96 -8.22 11.69 -18.19
N LEU A 97 -8.38 10.38 -17.95
CA LEU A 97 -7.98 9.73 -16.72
C LEU A 97 -6.47 9.81 -16.51
N ARG A 98 -5.66 9.46 -17.52
CA ARG A 98 -4.19 9.52 -17.46
C ARG A 98 -3.69 10.94 -17.18
N ASN A 99 -4.21 11.94 -17.88
CA ASN A 99 -3.80 13.33 -17.68
C ASN A 99 -4.22 13.86 -16.31
N ARG A 100 -5.38 13.45 -15.79
CA ARG A 100 -5.78 13.78 -14.42
C ARG A 100 -4.88 13.08 -13.40
N LEU A 101 -4.56 11.80 -13.59
CA LEU A 101 -3.65 11.03 -12.73
C LEU A 101 -2.23 11.58 -12.72
N LEU A 102 -1.73 12.10 -13.84
CA LEU A 102 -0.43 12.76 -13.91
C LEU A 102 -0.44 14.09 -13.14
N ARG A 103 -1.50 14.90 -13.27
CA ARG A 103 -1.58 16.23 -12.65
C ARG A 103 -1.67 16.32 -11.11
N ALA A 104 -2.55 15.61 -10.40
CA ALA A 104 -2.25 14.21 -10.18
C ALA A 104 -0.96 14.06 -9.36
N VAL A 105 -0.31 12.93 -9.53
CA VAL A 105 0.99 12.63 -8.92
C VAL A 105 1.99 13.81 -8.93
N LEU A 106 2.05 14.63 -9.98
CA LEU A 106 2.91 15.81 -10.08
C LEU A 106 2.68 16.84 -8.96
N MET A 107 1.46 17.31 -8.75
CA MET A 107 1.18 18.30 -7.70
C MET A 107 1.45 17.74 -6.29
N HIS A 108 1.23 16.44 -6.09
CA HIS A 108 1.48 15.77 -4.80
C HIS A 108 2.98 15.70 -4.55
N THR A 109 3.75 15.37 -5.59
CA THR A 109 5.22 15.35 -5.56
C THR A 109 5.77 16.75 -5.30
N LEU A 110 5.19 17.79 -5.90
CA LEU A 110 5.59 19.18 -5.68
C LEU A 110 5.29 19.64 -4.25
N CYS A 111 4.10 19.38 -3.72
CA CYS A 111 3.75 19.70 -2.33
C CYS A 111 4.64 18.96 -1.33
N PHE A 112 4.95 17.70 -1.59
CA PHE A 112 5.89 16.92 -0.79
C PHE A 112 7.31 17.52 -0.83
N TRP A 113 7.76 17.94 -2.01
CA TRP A 113 9.07 18.58 -2.17
C TRP A 113 9.13 19.92 -1.45
N MET A 114 8.11 20.77 -1.57
CA MET A 114 8.02 22.05 -0.85
C MET A 114 8.02 21.83 0.68
N ASN A 115 7.20 20.92 1.19
CA ASN A 115 7.19 20.60 2.63
C ASN A 115 8.53 20.06 3.13
N GLN A 116 9.33 19.39 2.29
CA GLN A 116 10.67 18.97 2.68
C GLN A 116 11.66 20.13 2.76
N GLN A 117 11.50 21.18 1.95
CA GLN A 117 12.35 22.38 2.02
C GLN A 117 12.05 23.21 3.28
N ASP A 118 10.79 23.26 3.70
CA ASP A 118 10.35 24.03 4.88
C ASP A 118 10.49 23.27 6.22
N GLU A 119 11.21 22.14 6.24
CA GLU A 119 11.33 21.21 7.39
C GLU A 119 9.97 20.80 8.02
N ALA A 120 8.89 20.90 7.24
CA ALA A 120 7.54 20.63 7.68
C ALA A 120 7.21 19.13 7.61
N PRO A 121 6.17 18.66 8.32
CA PRO A 121 5.72 17.28 8.20
C PRO A 121 5.36 16.95 6.74
N ARG A 122 6.02 15.95 6.18
CA ARG A 122 6.04 15.61 4.74
C ARG A 122 4.66 15.52 4.06
N LEU A 123 3.62 15.14 4.80
CA LEU A 123 2.26 14.93 4.29
C LEU A 123 1.28 16.03 4.70
N GLN A 124 1.72 17.12 5.34
CA GLN A 124 0.84 18.18 5.79
C GLN A 124 0.67 19.26 4.71
N PHE A 125 -0.19 19.01 3.72
CA PHE A 125 -0.38 19.94 2.60
C PHE A 125 -1.30 21.13 2.90
N ASP A 126 -2.03 21.12 4.02
CA ASP A 126 -2.88 22.26 4.42
C ASP A 126 -2.10 23.55 4.65
N ARG A 127 -0.80 23.45 4.94
CA ARG A 127 0.06 24.63 5.12
C ARG A 127 0.38 25.36 3.81
N LEU A 128 0.22 24.70 2.67
CA LEU A 128 0.56 25.23 1.34
C LEU A 128 -0.63 25.89 0.62
N VAL A 129 -1.83 25.84 1.19
CA VAL A 129 -3.08 26.33 0.56
C VAL A 129 -3.60 27.59 1.28
N ALA A 130 -2.70 28.52 1.64
CA ALA A 130 -3.07 29.81 2.23
C ALA A 130 -3.90 30.67 1.27
#